data_AF-A0A4Z1HYE1-F1
#
_entry.id   AF-A0A4Z1HYE1-F1
#
_cell.length_a   1.000
_cell.length_b   1.000
_cell.length_c   1.000
_cell.angle_alpha   90.00
_cell.angle_beta   90.00
_cell.angle_gamma   90.00
#
_symmetry.space_group_name_H-M   'P 1'
#
loop_
_entity.id
_entity.type
_entity.pdbx_description
1 polymer ?
#
loop_
_entity_poly.entity_id
_entity_poly.type
_entity_poly.pdbx_seq_one_letter_code
_entity_poly.pdbx_strand_id
1 'polypeptide(L)'
;MFFFWGDHITQDVPRGPFTNSKDWLCARLTLAITDQERILKTTDDEDEIEDAQDAKILAERLLKLLPSVFPTTDSIPEQSVLFHDDLSSRNILIDDDGTITGIVDCECVSTLPLWKACDFPEFLKGRGRNEEPNRNQYAPDDEENVNESAVDALDNEGINELYWEHLLEYESTMLRALFLDEMQKIAPEWIEESTKGAVKADFEAAVQNCDGGWSVKRITVWLDALEKGENWSLRKKLIE
;
A
#
# COMPACT_ATOMS: atom_id res chain seq x y z
N MET A 1 -11.16 0.22 -0.69
CA MET A 1 -12.29 0.61 0.22
C MET A 1 -12.43 2.11 0.52
N PHE A 2 -11.45 2.97 0.18
CA PHE A 2 -11.38 4.38 0.62
C PHE A 2 -12.65 5.24 0.44
N PHE A 3 -13.45 5.06 -0.63
CA PHE A 3 -14.58 5.94 -0.95
C PHE A 3 -15.86 5.74 -0.11
N PHE A 4 -15.96 4.68 0.68
CA PHE A 4 -17.19 4.33 1.40
C PHE A 4 -16.96 3.93 2.86
N TRP A 5 -15.74 4.09 3.37
CA TRP A 5 -15.45 3.90 4.79
C TRP A 5 -15.84 5.16 5.58
N GLY A 6 -16.43 4.97 6.76
CA GLY A 6 -16.73 6.07 7.68
C GLY A 6 -17.81 7.00 7.12
N ASP A 7 -17.58 8.30 7.25
CA ASP A 7 -18.47 9.33 6.70
C ASP A 7 -18.18 9.63 5.22
N HIS A 8 -17.18 8.99 4.60
CA HIS A 8 -16.86 9.24 3.18
C HIS A 8 -18.03 8.93 2.26
N ILE A 9 -18.98 8.07 2.65
CA ILE A 9 -20.20 7.79 1.88
C ILE A 9 -21.14 8.99 1.77
N THR A 10 -21.09 9.95 2.69
CA THR A 10 -21.97 11.13 2.70
C THR A 10 -21.33 12.37 2.08
N GLN A 11 -20.02 12.36 1.85
CA GLN A 11 -19.28 13.50 1.27
C GLN A 11 -19.57 13.68 -0.24
N ASP A 12 -19.59 14.91 -0.72
CA ASP A 12 -19.86 15.23 -2.14
C ASP A 12 -18.57 15.19 -2.98
N VAL A 13 -18.11 13.97 -3.30
CA VAL A 13 -16.92 13.73 -4.13
C VAL A 13 -17.25 12.71 -5.22
N PRO A 14 -16.73 12.88 -6.46
CA PRO A 14 -16.85 11.85 -7.50
C PRO A 14 -16.30 10.50 -7.04
N ARG A 15 -17.06 9.42 -7.25
CA ARG A 15 -16.68 8.04 -6.89
C ARG A 15 -16.43 7.15 -8.11
N GLY A 16 -16.37 7.77 -9.28
CA GLY A 16 -16.19 7.12 -10.56
C GLY A 16 -17.50 6.84 -11.31
N PRO A 17 -17.42 6.10 -12.44
CA PRO A 17 -16.19 5.59 -13.03
C PRO A 17 -15.25 6.73 -13.46
N PHE A 18 -13.95 6.57 -13.20
CA PHE A 18 -12.93 7.55 -13.57
C PHE A 18 -12.35 7.19 -14.94
N THR A 19 -12.10 8.18 -15.78
CA THR A 19 -11.50 7.99 -17.11
C THR A 19 -9.98 7.93 -17.11
N ASN A 20 -9.34 8.39 -16.03
CA ASN A 20 -7.89 8.43 -15.88
C ASN A 20 -7.49 8.50 -14.39
N SER A 21 -6.24 8.15 -14.12
CA SER A 21 -5.62 8.15 -12.79
C SER A 21 -5.65 9.51 -12.09
N LYS A 22 -5.51 10.60 -12.85
CA LYS A 22 -5.50 11.97 -12.30
C LYS A 22 -6.84 12.28 -11.63
N ASP A 23 -7.96 12.00 -12.29
CA ASP A 23 -9.29 12.29 -11.73
C ASP A 23 -9.59 11.39 -10.53
N TRP A 24 -9.15 10.12 -10.58
CA TRP A 24 -9.26 9.19 -9.46
C TRP A 24 -8.48 9.65 -8.21
N LEU A 25 -7.21 10.05 -8.38
CA LEU A 25 -6.37 10.50 -7.28
C LEU A 25 -6.79 11.89 -6.77
N CYS A 26 -7.28 12.77 -7.64
CA CYS A 26 -7.85 14.06 -7.27
C CYS A 26 -9.05 13.88 -6.33
N ALA A 27 -9.96 12.94 -6.64
CA ALA A 27 -11.09 12.62 -5.78
C ALA A 27 -10.64 12.11 -4.40
N ARG A 28 -9.63 11.23 -4.35
CA ARG A 28 -9.08 10.72 -3.09
C ARG A 28 -8.45 11.82 -2.24
N LEU A 29 -7.64 12.69 -2.85
CA LEU A 29 -7.03 13.83 -2.17
C LEU A 29 -8.08 14.84 -1.68
N THR A 30 -9.17 15.03 -2.41
CA THR A 30 -10.28 15.89 -2.01
C THR A 30 -10.96 15.39 -0.74
N LEU A 31 -11.19 14.07 -0.63
CA LEU A 31 -11.69 13.46 0.61
C LEU A 31 -10.72 13.69 1.76
N ALA A 32 -9.44 13.34 1.59
CA ALA A 32 -8.43 13.52 2.62
C ALA A 32 -8.37 14.98 3.14
N ILE A 33 -8.38 15.96 2.24
CA ILE A 33 -8.42 17.39 2.62
C ILE A 33 -9.69 17.72 3.40
N THR A 34 -10.84 17.22 2.96
CA THR A 34 -12.13 17.46 3.62
C THR A 34 -12.15 16.87 5.04
N ASP A 35 -11.57 15.69 5.23
CA ASP A 35 -11.46 15.04 6.54
C ASP A 35 -10.59 15.86 7.48
N GLN A 36 -9.42 16.30 7.02
CA GLN A 36 -8.54 17.15 7.83
C GLN A 36 -9.22 18.49 8.17
N GLU A 37 -9.92 19.11 7.21
CA GLU A 37 -10.68 20.33 7.49
C GLU A 37 -11.81 20.13 8.49
N ARG A 38 -12.42 18.94 8.53
CA ARG A 38 -13.42 18.60 9.54
C ARG A 38 -12.77 18.49 10.90
N ILE A 39 -11.68 17.75 11.03
CA ILE A 39 -10.92 17.58 12.29
C ILE A 39 -10.56 18.94 12.87
N LEU A 40 -9.94 19.81 12.05
CA LEU A 40 -9.53 21.18 12.44
C LEU A 40 -10.67 22.09 12.90
N LYS A 41 -11.92 21.77 12.57
CA LYS A 41 -13.11 22.53 13.00
C LYS A 41 -13.77 21.93 14.24
N THR A 42 -13.51 20.66 14.55
CA THR A 42 -14.28 19.90 15.55
C THR A 42 -13.49 19.53 16.78
N THR A 43 -12.15 19.48 16.69
CA THR A 43 -11.30 19.12 17.82
C THR A 43 -10.68 20.36 18.47
N ASP A 44 -10.45 20.29 19.77
CA ASP A 44 -9.69 21.25 20.57
C ASP A 44 -8.34 20.65 21.03
N ASP A 45 -8.04 19.41 20.62
CA ASP A 45 -6.80 18.72 20.95
C ASP A 45 -5.64 19.26 20.10
N GLU A 46 -4.57 19.74 20.75
CA GLU A 46 -3.43 20.38 20.07
C GLU A 46 -2.67 19.42 19.15
N ASP A 47 -2.54 18.15 19.56
CA ASP A 47 -1.82 17.12 18.79
C ASP A 47 -2.63 16.73 17.55
N GLU A 48 -3.96 16.53 17.69
CA GLU A 48 -4.84 16.28 16.54
C GLU A 48 -4.88 17.47 15.56
N ILE A 49 -4.79 18.70 16.07
CA ILE A 49 -4.72 19.90 15.23
C ILE A 49 -3.41 19.94 14.44
N GLU A 50 -2.27 19.66 15.08
CA GLU A 50 -0.97 19.64 14.41
C GLU A 50 -0.94 18.56 13.32
N ASP A 51 -1.35 17.33 13.64
CA ASP A 51 -1.42 16.22 12.69
C ASP A 51 -2.32 16.53 11.48
N ALA A 52 -3.51 17.09 11.73
CA ALA A 52 -4.44 17.43 10.65
C ALA A 52 -3.94 18.60 9.77
N GLN A 53 -3.22 19.57 10.34
CA GLN A 53 -2.59 20.65 9.57
C GLN A 53 -1.51 20.09 8.64
N ASP A 54 -0.63 19.26 9.17
CA ASP A 54 0.46 18.65 8.41
C ASP A 54 -0.06 17.74 7.29
N ALA A 55 -1.03 16.88 7.60
CA ALA A 55 -1.70 16.03 6.61
C ALA A 55 -2.39 16.85 5.51
N LYS A 56 -3.08 17.94 5.88
CA LYS A 56 -3.73 18.83 4.91
C LYS A 56 -2.72 19.48 3.97
N ILE A 57 -1.64 20.06 4.51
CA ILE A 57 -0.57 20.67 3.71
C ILE A 57 0.01 19.65 2.74
N LEU A 58 0.22 18.42 3.21
CA LEU A 58 0.74 17.33 2.40
C LEU A 58 -0.19 16.96 1.24
N ALA A 59 -1.48 16.79 1.52
CA ALA A 59 -2.49 16.49 0.51
C ALA A 59 -2.63 17.61 -0.53
N GLU A 60 -2.58 18.88 -0.11
CA GLU A 60 -2.58 20.03 -1.02
C GLU A 60 -1.34 20.08 -1.92
N ARG A 61 -0.15 19.75 -1.38
CA ARG A 61 1.09 19.63 -2.16
C ARG A 61 0.98 18.52 -3.21
N LEU A 62 0.48 17.35 -2.82
CA LEU A 62 0.22 16.24 -3.73
C LEU A 62 -0.75 16.67 -4.84
N LEU A 63 -1.86 17.31 -4.48
CA LEU A 63 -2.86 17.78 -5.46
C LEU A 63 -2.26 18.73 -6.50
N LYS A 64 -1.36 19.62 -6.07
CA LYS A 64 -0.63 20.53 -6.96
C LYS A 64 0.33 19.83 -7.93
N LEU A 65 0.99 18.76 -7.49
CA LEU A 65 1.93 17.96 -8.30
C LEU A 65 1.24 16.92 -9.18
N LEU A 66 -0.03 16.63 -8.91
CA LEU A 66 -0.78 15.60 -9.61
C LEU A 66 -0.73 15.75 -11.16
N PRO A 67 -0.89 16.94 -11.76
CA PRO A 67 -0.84 17.10 -13.21
C PRO A 67 0.55 16.83 -13.83
N SER A 68 1.64 17.00 -13.07
CA SER A 68 2.99 16.73 -13.57
C SER A 68 3.32 15.24 -13.56
N VAL A 69 2.79 14.49 -12.59
CA VAL A 69 3.00 13.03 -12.48
C VAL A 69 2.01 12.26 -13.37
N PHE A 70 0.79 12.77 -13.51
CA PHE A 70 -0.29 12.18 -14.31
C PHE A 70 -0.77 13.16 -15.39
N PRO A 71 0.06 13.41 -16.44
CA PRO A 71 -0.33 14.27 -17.54
C PRO A 71 -1.54 13.66 -18.27
N THR A 72 -2.58 14.46 -18.47
CA THR A 72 -3.78 14.00 -19.18
C THR A 72 -3.54 14.03 -20.67
N THR A 73 -3.89 12.94 -21.35
CA THR A 73 -3.99 12.92 -22.81
C THR A 73 -5.49 12.92 -23.13
N ASP A 74 -6.04 14.08 -23.51
CA ASP A 74 -7.49 14.33 -23.57
C ASP A 74 -8.26 13.51 -24.64
N SER A 75 -7.64 12.54 -25.30
CA SER A 75 -8.22 11.83 -26.45
C SER A 75 -8.60 10.37 -26.22
N ILE A 76 -8.06 9.69 -25.19
CA ILE A 76 -8.30 8.25 -24.97
C ILE A 76 -8.40 7.95 -23.46
N PRO A 77 -9.50 7.30 -23.00
CA PRO A 77 -9.58 6.80 -21.62
C PRO A 77 -8.41 5.88 -21.27
N GLU A 78 -7.88 6.02 -20.06
CA GLU A 78 -6.81 5.13 -19.57
C GLU A 78 -7.31 3.69 -19.48
N GLN A 79 -6.52 2.74 -19.96
CA GLN A 79 -6.86 1.33 -19.86
C GLN A 79 -6.87 0.90 -18.39
N SER A 80 -7.95 0.24 -17.98
CA SER A 80 -8.08 -0.38 -16.66
C SER A 80 -8.18 -1.90 -16.78
N VAL A 81 -7.78 -2.58 -15.70
CA VAL A 81 -7.87 -4.03 -15.53
C VAL A 81 -8.60 -4.35 -14.24
N LEU A 82 -9.27 -5.51 -14.20
CA LEU A 82 -9.86 -6.01 -12.96
C LEU A 82 -8.72 -6.37 -11.98
N PHE A 83 -8.82 -5.87 -10.76
CA PHE A 83 -7.82 -6.01 -9.73
C PHE A 83 -8.49 -6.46 -8.42
N HIS A 84 -7.87 -7.44 -7.76
CA HIS A 84 -8.32 -7.91 -6.46
C HIS A 84 -7.55 -7.17 -5.36
N ASP A 85 -8.22 -6.20 -4.72
CA ASP A 85 -7.59 -5.29 -3.75
C ASP A 85 -7.00 -6.00 -2.52
N ASP A 86 -7.51 -7.17 -2.13
CA ASP A 86 -7.00 -7.97 -1.02
C ASP A 86 -6.62 -9.39 -1.47
N LEU A 87 -5.71 -9.51 -2.44
CA LEU A 87 -5.18 -10.82 -2.85
C LEU A 87 -4.11 -11.31 -1.86
N SER A 88 -4.51 -11.52 -0.61
CA SER A 88 -3.69 -12.08 0.47
C SER A 88 -3.79 -13.61 0.52
N SER A 89 -2.90 -14.24 1.28
CA SER A 89 -2.90 -15.71 1.46
C SER A 89 -4.22 -16.25 2.05
N ARG A 90 -5.00 -15.40 2.74
CA ARG A 90 -6.31 -15.76 3.31
C ARG A 90 -7.40 -15.91 2.24
N ASN A 91 -7.19 -15.31 1.07
CA ASN A 91 -8.15 -15.27 -0.02
C ASN A 91 -7.77 -16.20 -1.20
N ILE A 92 -6.70 -16.99 -1.04
CA ILE A 92 -6.22 -17.96 -2.03
C ILE A 92 -6.40 -19.37 -1.47
N LEU A 93 -7.20 -20.19 -2.14
CA LEU A 93 -7.41 -21.59 -1.79
C LEU A 93 -6.44 -22.47 -2.57
N ILE A 94 -5.79 -23.40 -1.87
CA ILE A 94 -4.87 -24.38 -2.44
C ILE A 94 -5.30 -25.80 -2.05
N ASP A 95 -5.07 -26.78 -2.93
CA ASP A 95 -5.23 -28.19 -2.60
C ASP A 95 -3.95 -28.80 -1.99
N ASP A 96 -4.01 -30.09 -1.64
CA ASP A 96 -2.90 -30.85 -1.04
C ASP A 96 -1.66 -30.94 -1.95
N ASP A 97 -1.85 -30.75 -3.27
CA ASP A 97 -0.77 -30.75 -4.27
C ASP A 97 -0.17 -29.34 -4.48
N GLY A 98 -0.66 -28.33 -3.77
CA GLY A 98 -0.22 -26.94 -3.88
C GLY A 98 -0.80 -26.21 -5.10
N THR A 99 -1.86 -26.74 -5.72
CA THR A 99 -2.53 -26.10 -6.86
C THR A 99 -3.57 -25.10 -6.38
N ILE A 100 -3.60 -23.91 -7.00
CA ILE A 100 -4.64 -22.91 -6.71
C ILE A 100 -6.00 -23.45 -7.19
N THR A 101 -6.94 -23.62 -6.27
CA THR A 101 -8.29 -24.13 -6.55
C THR A 101 -9.35 -23.04 -6.53
N GLY A 102 -9.08 -21.88 -5.94
CA GLY A 102 -10.01 -20.77 -5.90
C GLY A 102 -9.40 -19.47 -5.40
N ILE A 103 -10.01 -18.37 -5.81
CA ILE A 103 -9.82 -17.03 -5.25
C ILE A 103 -11.18 -16.59 -4.71
N VAL A 104 -11.22 -16.18 -3.45
CA VAL A 104 -12.45 -15.79 -2.74
C VAL A 104 -12.39 -14.33 -2.33
N ASP A 105 -13.47 -13.83 -1.74
CA ASP A 105 -13.58 -12.46 -1.21
C ASP A 105 -13.57 -11.35 -2.28
N CYS A 106 -14.25 -11.61 -3.40
CA CYS A 106 -14.34 -10.68 -4.53
C CYS A 106 -15.33 -9.51 -4.32
N GLU A 107 -15.82 -9.25 -3.10
CA GLU A 107 -16.87 -8.24 -2.86
C GLU A 107 -16.40 -6.79 -3.05
N CYS A 108 -15.07 -6.58 -3.05
CA CYS A 108 -14.45 -5.27 -3.19
C CYS A 108 -13.44 -5.17 -4.33
N VAL A 109 -13.57 -6.00 -5.37
CA VAL A 109 -12.72 -5.90 -6.58
C VAL A 109 -12.90 -4.55 -7.28
N SER A 110 -11.80 -3.98 -7.74
CA SER A 110 -11.78 -2.69 -8.43
C SER A 110 -11.28 -2.82 -9.86
N THR A 111 -11.55 -1.81 -10.68
CA THR A 111 -10.89 -1.65 -11.98
C THR A 111 -9.83 -0.58 -11.85
N LEU A 112 -8.56 -0.95 -11.91
CA LEU A 112 -7.42 -0.05 -11.71
C LEU A 112 -6.64 0.19 -12.99
N PRO A 113 -5.98 1.35 -13.13
CA PRO A 113 -5.00 1.58 -14.19
C PRO A 113 -3.92 0.50 -14.20
N LEU A 114 -3.42 0.16 -15.40
CA LEU A 114 -2.44 -0.94 -15.56
C LEU A 114 -1.20 -0.77 -14.68
N TRP A 115 -0.62 0.45 -14.62
CA TRP A 115 0.53 0.75 -13.76
C TRP A 115 0.30 0.46 -12.28
N LYS A 116 -0.95 0.57 -11.79
CA LYS A 116 -1.30 0.30 -10.40
C LYS A 116 -1.49 -1.20 -10.16
N ALA A 117 -2.00 -1.92 -11.17
CA ALA A 117 -2.14 -3.37 -11.13
C ALA A 117 -0.79 -4.10 -11.31
N CYS A 118 0.18 -3.47 -11.98
CA CYS A 118 1.54 -3.97 -12.16
C CYS A 118 2.43 -3.71 -10.93
N ASP A 119 1.99 -4.19 -9.78
CA ASP A 119 2.71 -4.14 -8.51
C ASP A 119 2.75 -5.52 -7.84
N PHE A 120 3.67 -5.72 -6.90
CA PHE A 120 3.72 -6.98 -6.15
C PHE A 120 2.35 -7.32 -5.54
N PRO A 121 1.92 -8.60 -5.58
CA PRO A 121 0.81 -9.08 -4.77
C PRO A 121 1.00 -8.74 -3.30
N GLU A 122 -0.10 -8.59 -2.55
CA GLU A 122 -0.06 -8.13 -1.16
C GLU A 122 0.83 -9.01 -0.27
N PHE A 123 0.75 -10.33 -0.41
CA PHE A 123 1.59 -11.27 0.34
C PHE A 123 3.09 -11.20 0.01
N LEU A 124 3.47 -10.53 -1.09
CA LEU A 124 4.87 -10.24 -1.42
C LEU A 124 5.28 -8.83 -1.03
N LYS A 125 4.39 -7.97 -0.53
CA LYS A 125 4.79 -6.66 0.01
C LYS A 125 5.39 -6.83 1.40
N GLY A 126 6.01 -5.79 1.93
CA GLY A 126 6.66 -5.83 3.25
C GLY A 126 8.18 -5.63 3.19
N ARG A 127 8.82 -5.76 4.36
CA ARG A 127 10.24 -5.43 4.55
C ARG A 127 11.11 -6.39 3.76
N GLY A 128 12.26 -5.90 3.31
CA GLY A 128 13.28 -6.71 2.67
C GLY A 128 14.28 -7.22 3.71
N ARG A 129 14.59 -8.52 3.68
CA ARG A 129 15.65 -9.14 4.48
C ARG A 129 16.46 -10.08 3.59
N ASN A 130 17.75 -9.78 3.42
CA ASN A 130 18.64 -10.57 2.55
C ASN A 130 19.38 -11.68 3.31
N GLU A 131 19.41 -11.61 4.64
CA GLU A 131 20.10 -12.57 5.49
C GLU A 131 19.08 -13.40 6.26
N GLU A 132 19.20 -14.72 6.15
CA GLU A 132 18.34 -15.66 6.87
C GLU A 132 18.49 -15.46 8.39
N PRO A 133 17.39 -15.29 9.14
CA PRO A 133 17.47 -15.11 10.59
C PRO A 133 17.97 -16.38 11.27
N ASN A 134 18.95 -16.23 12.14
CA ASN A 134 19.45 -17.34 12.94
C ASN A 134 18.56 -17.56 14.17
N ARG A 135 17.81 -18.66 14.17
CA ARG A 135 16.90 -19.08 15.26
C ARG A 135 17.50 -18.95 16.66
N ASN A 136 18.79 -19.26 16.82
CA ASN A 136 19.48 -19.25 18.12
C ASN A 136 19.81 -17.85 18.67
N GLN A 137 19.58 -16.79 17.89
CA GLN A 137 19.80 -15.40 18.31
C GLN A 137 18.56 -14.75 18.90
N TYR A 138 17.41 -15.43 18.86
CA TYR A 138 16.14 -14.95 19.37
C TYR A 138 15.89 -15.48 20.77
N ALA A 139 15.18 -14.69 21.56
CA ALA A 139 14.76 -15.09 22.89
C ALA A 139 13.73 -16.24 22.80
N PRO A 140 13.67 -17.11 23.83
CA PRO A 140 12.55 -18.02 23.98
C PRO A 140 11.24 -17.21 24.11
N ASP A 141 10.13 -17.84 23.79
CA ASP A 141 8.82 -17.24 24.01
C ASP A 141 8.52 -17.12 25.51
N ASP A 142 8.04 -15.96 25.95
CA ASP A 142 7.69 -15.72 27.34
C ASP A 142 6.24 -16.21 27.57
N GLU A 143 6.09 -17.44 28.09
CA GLU A 143 4.79 -18.07 28.41
C GLU A 143 3.88 -17.28 29.39
N GLU A 144 4.30 -16.10 29.89
CA GLU A 144 3.53 -15.28 30.84
C GLU A 144 2.50 -14.33 30.17
N ASN A 145 2.51 -14.18 28.84
CA ASN A 145 1.56 -13.31 28.11
C ASN A 145 0.31 -14.07 27.62
N VAL A 146 -0.27 -14.94 28.46
CA VAL A 146 -1.49 -15.70 28.12
C VAL A 146 -2.73 -14.82 28.29
N ASN A 147 -2.96 -13.91 27.34
CA ASN A 147 -4.27 -13.28 27.15
C ASN A 147 -4.93 -13.69 25.82
N GLU A 148 -4.30 -14.56 25.04
CA GLU A 148 -4.90 -15.14 23.85
C GLU A 148 -5.57 -16.48 24.16
N SER A 149 -6.81 -16.63 23.71
CA SER A 149 -7.57 -17.86 23.82
C SER A 149 -6.82 -18.98 23.08
N ALA A 150 -6.33 -19.96 23.85
CA ALA A 150 -5.48 -21.08 23.45
C ALA A 150 -6.10 -22.08 22.44
N VAL A 151 -7.09 -21.68 21.66
CA VAL A 151 -7.82 -22.58 20.74
C VAL A 151 -7.29 -22.52 19.31
N ASP A 152 -6.57 -21.46 18.93
CA ASP A 152 -6.03 -21.24 17.57
C ASP A 152 -4.59 -20.67 17.54
N ALA A 153 -3.87 -20.65 18.66
CA ALA A 153 -2.48 -20.20 18.67
C ALA A 153 -1.59 -21.21 17.94
N LEU A 154 -0.99 -20.79 16.82
CA LEU A 154 0.03 -21.59 16.12
C LEU A 154 1.19 -21.88 17.08
N ASP A 155 1.70 -23.12 17.07
CA ASP A 155 2.87 -23.49 17.87
C ASP A 155 4.08 -22.66 17.39
N ASN A 156 4.57 -21.76 18.24
CA ASN A 156 5.75 -20.94 17.97
C ASN A 156 7.06 -21.68 18.28
N GLU A 157 6.98 -22.98 18.59
CA GLU A 157 8.08 -23.88 18.93
C GLU A 157 8.96 -23.36 20.08
N GLY A 158 8.37 -22.58 20.99
CA GLY A 158 9.04 -21.97 22.13
C GLY A 158 9.97 -20.81 21.76
N ILE A 159 9.77 -20.16 20.61
CA ILE A 159 10.56 -19.01 20.15
C ILE A 159 9.69 -17.78 19.95
N ASN A 160 10.26 -16.64 20.31
CA ASN A 160 9.67 -15.34 20.13
C ASN A 160 9.18 -15.09 18.68
N GLU A 161 7.98 -14.53 18.55
CA GLU A 161 7.31 -14.22 17.28
C GLU A 161 8.18 -13.45 16.28
N LEU A 162 9.08 -12.58 16.76
CA LEU A 162 9.99 -11.80 15.93
C LEU A 162 10.90 -12.67 15.04
N TYR A 163 11.24 -13.90 15.47
CA TYR A 163 11.96 -14.84 14.62
C TYR A 163 11.15 -15.21 13.38
N TRP A 164 9.87 -15.54 13.57
CA TRP A 164 8.96 -15.97 12.52
C TRP A 164 8.62 -14.83 11.58
N GLU A 165 8.42 -13.61 12.10
CA GLU A 165 8.28 -12.40 11.29
C GLU A 165 9.51 -12.20 10.39
N HIS A 166 10.71 -12.24 10.97
CA HIS A 166 11.95 -12.08 10.21
C HIS A 166 12.19 -13.22 9.22
N LEU A 167 11.75 -14.44 9.53
CA LEU A 167 11.85 -15.57 8.60
C LEU A 167 10.96 -15.31 7.38
N LEU A 168 9.72 -14.88 7.61
CA LEU A 168 8.79 -14.52 6.55
C LEU A 168 9.31 -13.34 5.71
N GLU A 169 9.93 -12.32 6.32
CA GLU A 169 10.59 -11.22 5.59
C GLU A 169 11.68 -11.74 4.64
N TYR A 170 12.50 -12.68 5.10
CA TYR A 170 13.58 -13.28 4.32
C TYR A 170 13.02 -14.12 3.16
N GLU A 171 12.10 -15.03 3.46
CA GLU A 171 11.46 -15.89 2.46
C GLU A 171 10.72 -15.08 1.39
N SER A 172 9.96 -14.05 1.81
CA SER A 172 9.30 -13.12 0.89
C SER A 172 10.29 -12.36 0.03
N THR A 173 11.46 -11.98 0.58
CA THR A 173 12.53 -11.32 -0.20
C THR A 173 13.09 -12.23 -1.27
N MET A 174 13.33 -13.51 -0.96
CA MET A 174 13.76 -14.49 -1.95
C MET A 174 12.68 -14.73 -2.99
N LEU A 175 11.42 -14.83 -2.57
CA LEU A 175 10.28 -15.06 -3.45
C LEU A 175 10.01 -13.89 -4.40
N ARG A 176 10.24 -12.63 -3.97
CA ARG A 176 10.19 -11.46 -4.88
C ARG A 176 11.18 -11.59 -6.04
N ALA A 177 12.39 -12.08 -5.79
CA ALA A 177 13.38 -12.26 -6.85
C ALA A 177 12.90 -13.32 -7.86
N LEU A 178 12.42 -14.46 -7.37
CA LEU A 178 11.84 -15.50 -8.22
C LEU A 178 10.62 -14.99 -9.00
N PHE A 179 9.73 -14.25 -8.34
CA PHE A 179 8.55 -13.65 -8.96
C PHE A 179 8.94 -12.74 -10.13
N LEU A 180 9.91 -11.85 -9.93
CA LEU A 180 10.37 -10.96 -11.01
C LEU A 180 10.99 -11.75 -12.16
N ASP A 181 11.78 -12.79 -11.87
CA ASP A 181 12.38 -13.65 -12.90
C ASP A 181 11.32 -14.42 -13.72
N GLU A 182 10.27 -14.91 -13.08
CA GLU A 182 9.17 -15.60 -13.76
C GLU A 182 8.28 -14.62 -14.53
N MET A 183 7.95 -13.46 -13.96
CA MET A 183 7.18 -12.42 -14.64
C MET A 183 7.91 -11.90 -15.87
N GLN A 184 9.24 -11.78 -15.83
CA GLN A 184 10.05 -11.40 -16.98
C GLN A 184 9.94 -12.41 -18.14
N LYS A 185 9.71 -13.69 -17.85
CA LYS A 185 9.56 -14.75 -18.87
C LYS A 185 8.13 -14.85 -19.40
N ILE A 186 7.14 -14.74 -18.51
CA ILE A 186 5.73 -15.02 -18.82
C ILE A 186 4.97 -13.78 -19.27
N ALA A 187 5.26 -12.61 -18.68
CA ALA A 187 4.58 -11.35 -18.94
C ALA A 187 5.58 -10.17 -18.87
N PRO A 188 6.54 -10.07 -19.82
CA PRO A 188 7.53 -8.99 -19.84
C PRO A 188 6.92 -7.58 -19.85
N GLU A 189 5.73 -7.41 -20.41
CA GLU A 189 4.96 -6.16 -20.39
C GLU A 189 4.57 -5.73 -18.97
N TRP A 190 4.38 -6.67 -18.05
CA TRP A 190 4.13 -6.36 -16.64
C TRP A 190 5.34 -5.70 -16.00
N ILE A 191 6.55 -6.20 -16.30
CA ILE A 191 7.82 -5.63 -15.78
C ILE A 191 8.04 -4.24 -16.37
N GLU A 192 7.77 -4.07 -17.66
CA GLU A 192 7.88 -2.79 -18.34
C GLU A 192 6.94 -1.75 -17.72
N GLU A 193 5.68 -2.10 -17.55
CA GLU A 193 4.68 -1.19 -16.97
C GLU A 193 4.96 -0.91 -15.49
N SER A 194 5.36 -1.91 -14.70
CA SER A 194 5.75 -1.72 -13.30
C SER A 194 6.93 -0.74 -13.18
N THR A 195 7.93 -0.89 -14.05
CA THR A 195 9.12 -0.03 -14.07
C THR A 195 8.77 1.39 -14.47
N LYS A 196 7.99 1.57 -15.56
CA LYS A 196 7.51 2.89 -16.02
C LYS A 196 6.59 3.56 -15.01
N GLY A 197 5.78 2.76 -14.32
CA GLY A 197 4.81 3.17 -13.31
C GLY A 197 5.40 3.46 -11.94
N ALA A 198 6.71 3.25 -11.71
CA ALA A 198 7.31 3.34 -10.37
C ALA A 198 7.00 4.67 -9.65
N VAL A 199 7.17 5.81 -10.32
CA VAL A 199 6.87 7.13 -9.75
C VAL A 199 5.37 7.30 -9.47
N LYS A 200 4.50 6.78 -10.35
CA LYS A 200 3.05 6.79 -10.14
C LYS A 200 2.65 5.95 -8.93
N ALA A 201 3.29 4.80 -8.75
CA ALA A 201 3.08 3.91 -7.60
C ALA A 201 3.57 4.54 -6.29
N ASP A 202 4.73 5.20 -6.29
CA ASP A 202 5.20 5.96 -5.13
C ASP A 202 4.27 7.14 -4.81
N PHE A 203 3.80 7.86 -5.83
CA PHE A 203 2.82 8.94 -5.64
C PHE A 203 1.49 8.42 -5.07
N GLU A 204 0.98 7.30 -5.57
CA GLU A 204 -0.24 6.69 -5.04
C GLU A 204 -0.07 6.23 -3.60
N ALA A 205 1.10 5.70 -3.23
CA ALA A 205 1.42 5.38 -1.84
C ALA A 205 1.48 6.62 -0.95
N ALA A 206 1.96 7.76 -1.47
CA ALA A 206 1.89 9.04 -0.76
C ALA A 206 0.43 9.46 -0.53
N VAL A 207 -0.44 9.36 -1.54
CA VAL A 207 -1.89 9.66 -1.40
C VAL A 207 -2.54 8.74 -0.36
N GLN A 208 -2.20 7.45 -0.37
CA GLN A 208 -2.75 6.47 0.58
C GLN A 208 -2.33 6.70 2.04
N ASN A 209 -1.21 7.40 2.28
CA ASN A 209 -0.63 7.58 3.62
C ASN A 209 -0.47 9.06 3.99
N CYS A 210 -1.14 9.98 3.29
CA CYS A 210 -0.97 11.42 3.52
C CYS A 210 -1.68 11.92 4.79
N ASP A 211 -2.60 11.13 5.33
CA ASP A 211 -3.36 11.35 6.55
C ASP A 211 -2.80 10.59 7.78
N GLY A 212 -1.73 9.81 7.60
CA GLY A 212 -1.04 9.12 8.69
C GLY A 212 0.09 9.96 9.29
N GLY A 213 -0.02 10.34 10.57
CA GLY A 213 1.01 11.16 11.25
C GLY A 213 2.44 10.59 11.16
N TRP A 214 2.59 9.26 11.24
CA TRP A 214 3.89 8.59 11.16
C TRP A 214 4.57 8.72 9.77
N SER A 215 3.79 8.85 8.69
CA SER A 215 4.28 8.90 7.31
C SER A 215 4.55 10.32 6.81
N VAL A 216 3.97 11.36 7.43
CA VAL A 216 4.10 12.78 7.03
C VAL A 216 5.55 13.16 6.76
N LYS A 217 6.46 12.86 7.70
CA LYS A 217 7.88 13.22 7.58
C LYS A 217 8.53 12.55 6.38
N ARG A 218 8.24 11.27 6.14
CA ARG A 218 8.82 10.50 5.02
C ARG A 218 8.30 11.00 3.68
N ILE A 219 7.00 11.28 3.59
CA ILE A 219 6.39 11.79 2.36
C ILE A 219 6.87 13.22 2.08
N THR A 220 7.03 14.06 3.11
CA THR A 220 7.57 15.43 2.95
C THR A 220 8.96 15.41 2.34
N VAL A 221 9.87 14.59 2.89
CA VAL A 221 11.24 14.45 2.34
C VAL A 221 11.20 13.89 0.90
N TRP A 222 10.27 12.99 0.61
CA TRP A 222 10.09 12.45 -0.73
C TRP A 222 9.60 13.50 -1.73
N LEU A 223 8.62 14.32 -1.34
CA LEU A 223 8.12 15.42 -2.17
C LEU A 223 9.21 16.45 -2.45
N ASP A 224 10.00 16.82 -1.44
CA ASP A 224 11.11 17.75 -1.60
C ASP A 224 12.15 17.23 -2.60
N ALA A 225 12.40 15.92 -2.60
CA ALA A 225 13.28 15.26 -3.57
C ALA A 225 12.64 15.27 -4.97
N LEU A 226 11.36 14.88 -5.07
CA LEU A 226 10.62 14.83 -6.33
C LEU A 226 10.58 16.20 -7.02
N GLU A 227 10.34 17.28 -6.27
CA GLU A 227 10.33 18.66 -6.75
C GLU A 227 11.71 19.12 -7.27
N LYS A 228 12.79 18.55 -6.75
CA LYS A 228 14.18 18.78 -7.21
C LYS A 228 14.57 17.88 -8.39
N GLY A 229 13.70 16.96 -8.81
CA GLY A 229 13.98 15.96 -9.84
C GLY A 229 14.83 14.79 -9.33
N GLU A 230 14.99 14.65 -8.00
CA GLU A 230 15.59 13.49 -7.37
C GLU A 230 14.53 12.40 -7.23
N ASN A 231 14.88 11.16 -7.57
CA ASN A 231 13.94 10.04 -7.54
C ASN A 231 14.49 8.92 -6.66
N TRP A 232 13.72 8.58 -5.61
CA TRP A 232 13.93 7.41 -4.78
C TRP A 232 12.57 6.83 -4.38
N SER A 233 12.53 5.52 -4.12
CA SER A 233 11.26 4.83 -3.89
C SER A 233 10.69 5.12 -2.50
N LEU A 234 9.58 5.87 -2.47
CA LEU A 234 8.80 6.11 -1.26
C LEU A 234 8.33 4.79 -0.64
N ARG A 235 7.80 3.89 -1.46
CA ARG A 235 7.26 2.60 -0.98
C ARG A 235 8.30 1.78 -0.23
N LYS A 236 9.56 1.76 -0.68
CA LYS A 236 10.65 1.10 0.06
C LYS A 236 10.88 1.74 1.42
N LYS A 237 10.89 3.07 1.50
CA LYS A 237 11.10 3.78 2.76
C LYS A 237 9.89 3.77 3.68
N LEU A 238 8.66 3.60 3.22
CA LEU A 238 7.50 3.49 4.11
C LEU A 238 7.53 2.20 4.93
N ILE A 239 8.23 1.17 4.44
CA ILE A 239 8.29 -0.16 5.07
C ILE A 239 9.59 -0.37 5.89
N GLU A 240 10.56 0.54 5.78
CA GLU A 240 11.81 0.52 6.57
C GLU A 240 11.62 1.01 8.01
#